data_AF-A0A357C7E6-F1
#
_entry.id   AF-A0A357C7E6-F1
#
_cell.length_a   1.000
_cell.length_b   1.000
_cell.length_c   1.000
_cell.angle_alpha   90.00
_cell.angle_beta   90.00
_cell.angle_gamma   90.00
#
_symmetry.space_group_name_H-M   'P 1'
#
loop_
_entity.id
_entity.type
_entity.pdbx_description
1 polymer ?
#
loop_
_entity_poly.entity_id
_entity_poly.type
_entity_poly.pdbx_seq_one_letter_code
_entity_poly.pdbx_strand_id
1 'polypeptide(L)'
;GIPFSDSTAADPVVQKAESRAIIGGATLDKIFAMLRRLRQYCNVPIAFMSYLNPIFAYGTTRFMNNCREVAVCAVIVPDMPFEERDELLPDCRANDVSLIAMITLTSRDRIQKIAEQAQGFICCMMPPDAEPAAVQELINEVKRVKQIPCAVNAGCSAGDGVIAGSVIARLIEKYGPHSVPHVTEYVHHLKIALG
;
A
#
# COMPACT_ATOMS: atom_id res chain seq x y z
N GLY A 1 2.25 -4.88 -4.82
CA GLY A 1 2.72 -3.64 -5.46
C GLY A 1 2.76 -3.83 -6.95
N ILE A 2 2.53 -2.76 -7.71
CA ILE A 2 2.77 -2.73 -9.16
C ILE A 2 4.21 -2.28 -9.34
N PRO A 3 5.07 -3.08 -10.00
CA PRO A 3 6.48 -2.76 -10.09
C PRO A 3 6.71 -1.56 -11.00
N PHE A 4 7.61 -0.68 -10.58
CA PHE A 4 8.00 0.51 -11.33
C PHE A 4 9.53 0.68 -11.33
N SER A 5 10.09 1.16 -12.44
CA SER A 5 11.54 1.33 -12.60
C SER A 5 12.13 2.45 -11.74
N ASP A 6 11.35 3.51 -11.52
CA ASP A 6 11.80 4.76 -10.90
C ASP A 6 11.15 4.99 -9.54
N SER A 7 11.07 3.91 -8.76
CA SER A 7 10.38 3.86 -7.47
C SER A 7 11.16 4.55 -6.33
N THR A 8 11.16 5.88 -6.31
CA THR A 8 11.98 6.69 -5.39
C THR A 8 11.61 6.60 -3.90
N ALA A 9 10.35 6.34 -3.58
CA ALA A 9 9.85 6.18 -2.21
C ALA A 9 10.00 4.73 -1.67
N ALA A 10 10.41 3.78 -2.51
CA ALA A 10 10.59 2.40 -2.12
C ALA A 10 11.97 2.19 -1.46
N ASP A 11 12.02 1.36 -0.42
CA ASP A 11 13.31 0.98 0.18
C ASP A 11 14.13 0.06 -0.75
N PRO A 12 15.44 -0.14 -0.51
CA PRO A 12 16.29 -0.96 -1.38
C PRO A 12 15.85 -2.42 -1.55
N VAL A 13 15.15 -3.00 -0.57
CA VAL A 13 14.62 -4.37 -0.69
C VAL A 13 13.45 -4.38 -1.67
N VAL A 14 12.54 -3.41 -1.56
CA VAL A 14 11.39 -3.28 -2.45
C VAL A 14 11.85 -2.98 -3.87
N GLN A 15 12.81 -2.05 -4.07
CA GLN A 15 13.38 -1.76 -5.39
C GLN A 15 13.97 -3.01 -6.06
N LYS A 16 14.68 -3.86 -5.31
CA LYS A 16 15.19 -5.14 -5.84
C LYS A 16 14.06 -6.10 -6.22
N ALA A 17 12.98 -6.14 -5.45
CA ALA A 17 11.82 -6.97 -5.76
C ALA A 17 11.11 -6.48 -7.04
N GLU A 18 10.98 -5.17 -7.22
CA GLU A 18 10.43 -4.55 -8.43
C GLU A 18 11.30 -4.85 -9.64
N SER A 19 12.62 -4.70 -9.51
CA SER A 19 13.58 -5.06 -10.57
C SER A 19 13.44 -6.53 -10.99
N ARG A 20 13.38 -7.47 -10.04
CA ARG A 20 13.15 -8.90 -10.34
C ARG A 20 11.82 -9.12 -11.07
N ALA A 21 10.75 -8.43 -10.66
CA ALA A 21 9.44 -8.54 -11.30
C ALA A 21 9.47 -8.01 -12.74
N ILE A 22 10.11 -6.86 -12.98
CA ILE A 22 10.25 -6.24 -14.31
C ILE A 22 11.08 -7.15 -15.23
N ILE A 23 12.24 -7.61 -14.76
CA ILE A 23 13.10 -8.55 -15.52
C ILE A 23 12.35 -9.87 -15.81
N GLY A 24 11.53 -10.34 -14.86
CA GLY A 24 10.62 -11.47 -15.04
C GLY A 24 9.45 -11.21 -16.01
N GLY A 25 9.35 -10.01 -16.58
CA GLY A 25 8.34 -9.63 -17.55
C GLY A 25 6.96 -9.37 -16.94
N ALA A 26 6.89 -8.92 -15.69
CA ALA A 26 5.63 -8.51 -15.07
C ALA A 26 5.04 -7.30 -15.83
N THR A 27 3.74 -7.35 -16.10
CA THR A 27 2.97 -6.26 -16.70
C THR A 27 1.64 -6.12 -15.96
N LEU A 28 1.00 -4.96 -16.05
CA LEU A 28 -0.33 -4.75 -15.45
C LEU A 28 -1.36 -5.77 -15.94
N ASP A 29 -1.36 -6.10 -17.23
CA ASP A 29 -2.25 -7.13 -17.78
C ASP A 29 -2.01 -8.51 -17.13
N LYS A 30 -0.75 -8.90 -16.91
CA LYS A 30 -0.40 -10.14 -16.22
C LYS A 30 -0.79 -10.10 -14.73
N ILE A 31 -0.64 -8.96 -14.07
CA ILE A 31 -1.04 -8.76 -12.67
C ILE A 31 -2.55 -8.89 -12.53
N PHE A 32 -3.34 -8.22 -13.38
CA PHE A 32 -4.80 -8.35 -13.38
C PHE A 32 -5.24 -9.79 -13.72
N ALA A 33 -4.62 -10.44 -14.70
CA ALA A 33 -4.91 -11.83 -15.01
C ALA A 33 -4.60 -12.78 -13.83
N MET A 34 -3.51 -12.53 -13.09
CA MET A 34 -3.20 -13.26 -11.86
C MET A 34 -4.27 -13.03 -10.79
N LEU A 35 -4.73 -11.79 -10.59
CA LEU A 35 -5.78 -11.49 -9.62
C LEU A 35 -7.13 -12.13 -9.98
N ARG A 36 -7.53 -12.14 -11.27
CA ARG A 36 -8.74 -12.87 -11.72
C ARG A 36 -8.71 -14.33 -11.29
N ARG A 37 -7.55 -15.00 -11.42
CA ARG A 37 -7.37 -16.38 -10.93
C ARG A 37 -7.40 -16.46 -9.41
N LEU A 38 -6.71 -15.55 -8.72
CA LEU A 38 -6.65 -15.54 -7.26
C LEU A 38 -8.04 -15.41 -6.61
N ARG A 39 -8.94 -14.64 -7.21
CA ARG A 39 -10.33 -14.45 -6.75
C ARG A 39 -11.16 -15.74 -6.74
N GLN A 40 -10.75 -16.78 -7.46
CA GLN A 40 -11.39 -18.11 -7.38
C GLN A 40 -11.07 -18.83 -6.07
N TYR A 41 -10.03 -18.39 -5.34
CA TYR A 41 -9.52 -19.07 -4.15
C TYR A 41 -9.67 -18.23 -2.87
N CYS A 42 -9.72 -16.90 -2.95
CA CYS A 42 -9.93 -16.06 -1.77
C CYS A 42 -10.62 -14.71 -2.06
N ASN A 43 -11.40 -14.28 -1.07
CA ASN A 43 -12.14 -13.00 -1.06
C ASN A 43 -11.54 -11.98 -0.10
N VAL A 44 -10.26 -12.14 0.25
CA VAL A 44 -9.56 -11.17 1.11
C VAL A 44 -9.50 -9.81 0.39
N PRO A 45 -9.79 -8.68 1.07
CA PRO A 45 -9.64 -7.35 0.50
C PRO A 45 -8.23 -7.13 -0.07
N ILE A 46 -8.13 -6.59 -1.28
CA ILE A 46 -6.85 -6.30 -1.93
C ILE A 46 -6.74 -4.79 -2.16
N ALA A 47 -5.61 -4.24 -1.77
CA ALA A 47 -5.19 -2.90 -2.14
C ALA A 47 -3.97 -2.97 -3.07
N PHE A 48 -3.93 -2.10 -4.08
CA PHE A 48 -2.71 -1.87 -4.83
C PHE A 48 -1.90 -0.74 -4.23
N MET A 49 -0.58 -0.87 -4.33
CA MET A 49 0.36 0.23 -4.16
C MET A 49 1.11 0.38 -5.49
N SER A 50 1.07 1.57 -6.07
CA SER A 50 1.67 1.89 -7.36
C SER A 50 2.15 3.33 -7.36
N TYR A 51 3.18 3.62 -8.14
CA TYR A 51 3.47 5.01 -8.52
C TYR A 51 2.41 5.51 -9.51
N LEU A 52 2.32 6.82 -9.67
CA LEU A 52 1.34 7.46 -10.54
C LEU A 52 1.58 7.13 -12.02
N ASN A 53 2.85 7.15 -12.45
CA ASN A 53 3.22 6.94 -13.85
C ASN A 53 2.74 5.59 -14.42
N PRO A 54 2.92 4.42 -13.76
CA PRO A 54 2.34 3.17 -14.25
C PRO A 54 0.82 3.20 -14.47
N ILE A 55 0.08 3.92 -13.62
CA ILE A 55 -1.38 4.04 -13.75
C ILE A 55 -1.72 4.86 -15.00
N PHE A 56 -1.06 6.00 -15.19
CA PHE A 56 -1.27 6.88 -16.34
C PHE A 56 -0.83 6.25 -17.65
N ALA A 57 0.34 5.61 -17.68
CA ALA A 57 0.85 4.93 -18.88
C ALA A 57 -0.07 3.77 -19.33
N TYR A 58 -0.77 3.12 -18.39
CA TYR A 58 -1.76 2.09 -18.70
C TYR A 58 -3.14 2.65 -19.10
N GLY A 59 -3.39 3.91 -18.76
CA GLY A 59 -4.67 4.61 -18.87
C GLY A 59 -5.50 4.48 -17.58
N THR A 60 -5.73 5.60 -16.90
CA THR A 60 -6.42 5.67 -15.59
C THR A 60 -7.77 4.96 -15.60
N THR A 61 -8.64 5.28 -16.55
CA THR A 61 -9.97 4.66 -16.64
C THR A 61 -9.89 3.15 -16.88
N ARG A 62 -8.97 2.70 -17.75
CA ARG A 62 -8.73 1.26 -17.97
C ARG A 62 -8.22 0.59 -16.70
N PHE A 63 -7.30 1.23 -15.98
CA PHE A 63 -6.77 0.73 -14.71
C PHE A 63 -7.89 0.55 -13.67
N MET A 64 -8.72 1.58 -13.46
CA MET A 64 -9.79 1.54 -12.46
C MET A 64 -10.91 0.56 -12.83
N ASN A 65 -11.29 0.47 -14.10
CA ASN A 65 -12.25 -0.53 -14.57
C ASN A 65 -11.75 -1.97 -14.29
N ASN A 66 -10.47 -2.24 -14.56
CA ASN A 66 -9.87 -3.54 -14.25
C ASN A 66 -9.82 -3.78 -12.74
N CYS A 67 -9.48 -2.77 -11.93
CA CYS A 67 -9.53 -2.86 -10.47
C CYS A 67 -10.92 -3.28 -9.98
N ARG A 68 -11.98 -2.67 -10.50
CA ARG A 68 -13.37 -3.06 -10.19
C ARG A 68 -13.67 -4.49 -10.59
N GLU A 69 -13.28 -4.90 -11.80
CA GLU A 69 -13.51 -6.26 -12.31
C GLU A 69 -12.88 -7.34 -11.43
N VAL A 70 -11.68 -7.08 -10.89
CA VAL A 70 -10.99 -8.01 -9.98
C VAL A 70 -11.23 -7.74 -8.50
N ALA A 71 -12.19 -6.87 -8.16
CA ALA A 71 -12.52 -6.47 -6.79
C ALA A 71 -11.29 -5.99 -5.99
N VAL A 72 -10.46 -5.13 -6.57
CA VAL A 72 -9.47 -4.33 -5.84
C VAL A 72 -10.21 -3.23 -5.11
N CYS A 73 -10.08 -3.18 -3.79
CA CYS A 73 -10.85 -2.28 -2.93
C CYS A 73 -10.21 -0.89 -2.81
N ALA A 74 -8.89 -0.82 -3.01
CA ALA A 74 -8.15 0.41 -2.72
C ALA A 74 -6.86 0.55 -3.52
N VAL A 75 -6.40 1.78 -3.70
CA VAL A 75 -5.12 2.13 -4.30
C VAL A 75 -4.37 3.11 -3.38
N ILE A 76 -3.08 2.87 -3.19
CA ILE A 76 -2.13 3.75 -2.50
C ILE A 76 -1.15 4.25 -3.56
N VAL A 77 -0.98 5.57 -3.66
CA VAL A 77 -0.08 6.22 -4.63
C VAL A 77 0.95 7.06 -3.87
N PRO A 78 2.13 6.50 -3.51
CA PRO A 78 3.07 7.15 -2.60
C PRO A 78 3.66 8.47 -3.11
N ASP A 79 3.76 8.63 -4.43
CA ASP A 79 4.31 9.80 -5.12
C ASP A 79 3.27 10.87 -5.45
N MET A 80 1.99 10.66 -5.11
CA MET A 80 0.91 11.62 -5.31
C MET A 80 0.75 12.52 -4.07
N PRO A 81 1.03 13.82 -4.17
CA PRO A 81 0.64 14.79 -3.15
C PRO A 81 -0.87 14.79 -2.95
N PHE A 82 -1.31 15.09 -1.73
CA PHE A 82 -2.74 15.18 -1.42
C PHE A 82 -3.46 16.21 -2.30
N GLU A 83 -2.78 17.29 -2.65
CA GLU A 83 -3.28 18.37 -3.50
C GLU A 83 -3.60 17.91 -4.93
N GLU A 84 -2.95 16.85 -5.43
CA GLU A 84 -3.10 16.33 -6.80
C GLU A 84 -4.04 15.12 -6.88
N ARG A 85 -4.65 14.71 -5.77
CA ARG A 85 -5.51 13.52 -5.70
C ARG A 85 -6.70 13.55 -6.66
N ASP A 86 -7.17 14.73 -7.04
CA ASP A 86 -8.32 14.88 -7.95
C ASP A 86 -7.99 14.40 -9.38
N GLU A 87 -6.73 14.11 -9.70
CA GLU A 87 -6.31 13.41 -10.92
C GLU A 87 -6.74 11.93 -10.97
N LEU A 88 -6.96 11.29 -9.81
CA LEU A 88 -7.37 9.88 -9.72
C LEU A 88 -8.72 9.69 -9.00
N LEU A 89 -9.06 10.58 -8.08
CA LEU A 89 -10.23 10.44 -7.20
C LEU A 89 -11.56 10.26 -7.96
N PRO A 90 -11.83 10.94 -9.10
CA PRO A 90 -13.05 10.71 -9.88
C PRO A 90 -13.15 9.29 -10.43
N ASP A 91 -12.09 8.76 -11.07
CA ASP A 91 -12.07 7.39 -11.61
C ASP A 91 -12.14 6.35 -10.50
N CYS A 92 -11.48 6.60 -9.36
CA CYS A 92 -11.58 5.79 -8.14
C CYS A 92 -13.03 5.68 -7.66
N ARG A 93 -13.73 6.82 -7.50
CA ARG A 93 -15.14 6.86 -7.05
C ARG A 93 -16.08 6.18 -8.03
N ALA A 94 -15.89 6.38 -9.33
CA ALA A 94 -16.72 5.73 -10.36
C ALA A 94 -16.60 4.19 -10.35
N ASN A 95 -15.54 3.66 -9.76
CA ASN A 95 -15.22 2.24 -9.71
C ASN A 95 -15.28 1.61 -8.30
N ASP A 96 -15.79 2.35 -7.31
CA ASP A 96 -15.84 1.93 -5.90
C ASP A 96 -14.46 1.52 -5.33
N VAL A 97 -13.41 2.19 -5.79
CA VAL A 97 -12.03 2.01 -5.33
C VAL A 97 -11.67 3.17 -4.39
N SER A 98 -11.23 2.86 -3.17
CA SER A 98 -10.77 3.89 -2.23
C SER A 98 -9.36 4.37 -2.56
N LEU A 99 -9.17 5.69 -2.66
CA LEU A 99 -7.83 6.26 -2.72
C LEU A 99 -7.32 6.45 -1.28
N ILE A 100 -6.39 5.60 -0.88
CA ILE A 100 -5.84 5.56 0.48
C ILE A 100 -4.77 6.64 0.60
N ALA A 101 -4.97 7.54 1.56
CA ALA A 101 -3.99 8.56 1.88
C ALA A 101 -2.76 7.93 2.56
N MET A 102 -1.59 8.43 2.20
CA MET A 102 -0.33 8.09 2.86
C MET A 102 0.22 9.32 3.59
N ILE A 103 0.71 9.13 4.82
CA ILE A 103 1.37 10.16 5.61
C ILE A 103 2.73 9.69 6.12
N THR A 104 3.59 10.67 6.38
CA THR A 104 4.91 10.53 6.99
C THR A 104 5.05 11.58 8.11
N LEU A 105 6.16 11.55 8.86
CA LEU A 105 6.43 12.58 9.88
C LEU A 105 6.49 14.01 9.30
N THR A 106 6.79 14.17 8.01
CA THR A 106 6.83 15.48 7.32
C THR A 106 5.44 15.96 6.87
N SER A 107 4.39 15.22 7.18
CA SER A 107 3.01 15.56 6.81
C SER A 107 2.29 16.45 7.83
N ARG A 108 2.94 16.81 8.96
CA ARG A 108 2.31 17.45 10.13
C ARG A 108 1.42 18.66 9.78
N ASP A 109 1.92 19.58 8.97
CA ASP A 109 1.16 20.79 8.56
C ASP A 109 -0.04 20.52 7.65
N ARG A 110 -0.16 19.30 7.11
CA ARG A 110 -1.21 18.88 6.17
C ARG A 110 -2.18 17.85 6.78
N ILE A 111 -1.92 17.35 7.98
CA ILE A 111 -2.72 16.27 8.59
C ILE A 111 -4.20 16.60 8.62
N GLN A 112 -4.57 17.82 9.01
CA GLN A 112 -5.98 18.20 9.10
C GLN A 112 -6.70 17.98 7.76
N LYS A 113 -6.16 18.52 6.67
CA LYS A 113 -6.73 18.39 5.32
C LYS A 113 -6.76 16.94 4.86
N ILE A 114 -5.69 16.20 5.11
CA ILE A 114 -5.58 14.78 4.73
C ILE A 114 -6.64 13.95 5.47
N ALA A 115 -6.71 14.09 6.80
CA ALA A 115 -7.58 13.29 7.65
C ALA A 115 -9.06 13.56 7.38
N GLU A 116 -9.48 14.82 7.17
CA GLU A 116 -10.88 15.16 6.85
C GLU A 116 -11.40 14.35 5.66
N GLN A 117 -10.54 14.12 4.66
CA GLN A 117 -10.93 13.57 3.37
C GLN A 117 -10.41 12.15 3.10
N ALA A 118 -9.68 11.57 4.06
CA ALA A 118 -9.19 10.21 3.98
C ALA A 118 -10.35 9.20 3.92
N GLN A 119 -10.14 8.13 3.15
CA GLN A 119 -11.09 7.04 2.92
C GLN A 119 -10.46 5.71 3.33
N GLY A 120 -11.26 4.77 3.82
CA GLY A 120 -10.76 3.46 4.28
C GLY A 120 -9.89 3.60 5.53
N PHE A 121 -8.59 3.76 5.33
CA PHE A 121 -7.59 3.94 6.38
C PHE A 121 -6.53 4.96 5.93
N ILE A 122 -5.65 5.38 6.84
CA ILE A 122 -4.44 6.14 6.49
C ILE A 122 -3.22 5.22 6.60
N CYS A 123 -2.41 5.20 5.54
CA CYS A 123 -1.15 4.49 5.49
C CYS A 123 -0.04 5.37 6.10
N CYS A 124 0.42 5.02 7.29
CA CYS A 124 1.48 5.73 8.02
C CYS A 124 2.83 5.07 7.71
N MET A 125 3.63 5.68 6.85
CA MET A 125 4.95 5.19 6.49
C MET A 125 6.02 5.94 7.27
N MET A 126 6.63 5.25 8.22
CA MET A 126 7.63 5.80 9.13
C MET A 126 9.01 5.23 8.81
N PRO A 127 10.08 6.03 8.96
CA PRO A 127 11.43 5.49 8.86
C PRO A 127 11.69 4.45 9.96
N PRO A 128 12.61 3.48 9.77
CA PRO A 128 12.84 2.41 10.74
C PRO A 128 13.27 2.87 12.13
N ASP A 129 13.87 4.05 12.22
CA ASP A 129 14.36 4.73 13.41
C ASP A 129 13.39 5.82 13.92
N ALA A 130 12.15 5.84 13.44
CA ALA A 130 11.14 6.77 13.94
C ALA A 130 10.88 6.56 15.43
N GLU A 131 11.00 7.64 16.21
CA GLU A 131 10.66 7.65 17.62
C GLU A 131 9.19 7.26 17.85
N PRO A 132 8.88 6.21 18.63
CA PRO A 132 7.51 5.74 18.84
C PRO A 132 6.56 6.84 19.33
N ALA A 133 7.06 7.76 20.18
CA ALA A 133 6.29 8.90 20.67
C ALA A 133 5.88 9.86 19.54
N ALA A 134 6.78 10.13 18.58
CA ALA A 134 6.49 11.00 17.45
C ALA A 134 5.45 10.38 16.50
N VAL A 135 5.53 9.05 16.28
CA VAL A 135 4.53 8.32 15.48
C VAL A 135 3.18 8.33 16.18
N GLN A 136 3.15 8.09 17.50
CA GLN A 136 1.92 8.13 18.28
C GLN A 136 1.27 9.53 18.27
N GLU A 137 2.07 10.59 18.38
CA GLU A 137 1.58 11.96 18.31
C GLU A 137 0.95 12.26 16.95
N LEU A 138 1.61 11.87 15.85
CA LEU A 138 1.09 12.02 14.49
C LEU A 138 -0.27 11.32 14.32
N ILE A 139 -0.38 10.09 14.81
CA ILE A 139 -1.64 9.32 14.77
C ILE A 139 -2.71 9.98 15.62
N ASN A 140 -2.36 10.51 16.80
CA ASN A 140 -3.30 11.24 17.65
C ASN A 140 -3.80 12.51 16.95
N GLU A 141 -2.95 13.23 16.23
CA GLU A 141 -3.35 14.40 15.43
C GLU A 141 -4.36 14.01 14.34
N VAL A 142 -4.12 12.91 13.62
CA VAL A 142 -5.11 12.35 12.66
C VAL A 142 -6.44 12.06 13.37
N LYS A 143 -6.38 11.34 14.49
CA LYS A 143 -7.57 10.88 15.23
C LYS A 143 -8.38 12.03 15.84
N ARG A 144 -7.75 13.16 16.19
CA ARG A 144 -8.45 14.38 16.61
C ARG A 144 -9.33 14.97 15.52
N VAL A 145 -8.94 14.80 14.26
CA VAL A 145 -9.68 15.31 13.10
C VAL A 145 -10.74 14.32 12.63
N LYS A 146 -10.37 13.04 12.52
CA LYS A 146 -11.27 11.96 12.10
C LYS A 146 -10.87 10.65 12.76
N GLN A 147 -11.82 9.94 13.34
CA GLN A 147 -11.63 8.59 13.90
C GLN A 147 -11.52 7.54 12.77
N ILE A 148 -10.48 7.68 11.95
CA ILE A 148 -10.14 6.76 10.85
C ILE A 148 -9.00 5.83 11.29
N PRO A 149 -9.01 4.54 10.88
CA PRO A 149 -7.91 3.63 11.18
C PRO A 149 -6.58 4.10 10.57
N CYS A 150 -5.49 3.97 11.31
CA CYS A 150 -4.14 4.25 10.87
C CYS A 150 -3.32 2.95 10.82
N ALA A 151 -2.93 2.51 9.63
CA ALA A 151 -2.07 1.35 9.45
C ALA A 151 -0.61 1.81 9.34
N VAL A 152 0.26 1.29 10.20
CA VAL A 152 1.68 1.70 10.28
C VAL A 152 2.57 0.60 9.73
N ASN A 153 3.68 0.93 9.10
CA ASN A 153 4.65 -0.09 8.70
C ASN A 153 5.20 -0.87 9.91
N ALA A 154 5.51 -2.16 9.68
CA ALA A 154 6.01 -3.07 10.71
C ALA A 154 7.26 -2.51 11.40
N GLY A 155 7.27 -2.55 12.73
CA GLY A 155 8.31 -1.95 13.58
C GLY A 155 7.78 -0.87 14.52
N CYS A 156 6.55 -0.37 14.29
CA CYS A 156 5.89 0.58 15.18
C CYS A 156 4.56 0.02 15.70
N SER A 157 4.30 0.17 17.00
CA SER A 157 3.10 -0.34 17.69
C SER A 157 1.99 0.70 17.87
N ALA A 158 2.13 1.91 17.34
CA ALA A 158 1.23 3.04 17.60
C ALA A 158 -0.07 3.02 16.75
N GLY A 159 -0.20 2.12 15.78
CA GLY A 159 -1.28 2.08 14.80
C GLY A 159 -2.43 1.12 15.12
N ASP A 160 -3.52 1.26 14.37
CA ASP A 160 -4.68 0.34 14.37
C ASP A 160 -4.42 -0.91 13.52
N GLY A 161 -3.35 -0.90 12.71
CA GLY A 161 -2.94 -2.02 11.87
C GLY A 161 -1.48 -1.95 11.48
N VAL A 162 -0.96 -3.06 10.94
CA VAL A 162 0.46 -3.19 10.56
C VAL A 162 0.62 -3.55 9.08
N ILE A 163 1.56 -2.88 8.40
CA ILE A 163 1.96 -3.14 7.01
C ILE A 163 3.37 -3.74 6.97
N ALA A 164 3.49 -5.02 6.61
CA ALA A 164 4.76 -5.76 6.64
C ALA A 164 5.33 -6.04 5.24
N GLY A 165 5.62 -5.00 4.45
CA GLY A 165 6.11 -5.14 3.07
C GLY A 165 7.53 -5.72 2.95
N SER A 166 8.52 -4.99 3.49
CA SER A 166 9.95 -5.29 3.27
C SER A 166 10.39 -6.60 3.89
N VAL A 167 9.79 -7.01 5.02
CA VAL A 167 10.10 -8.31 5.65
C VAL A 167 9.63 -9.46 4.75
N ILE A 168 8.42 -9.39 4.20
CA ILE A 168 7.91 -10.40 3.25
C ILE A 168 8.78 -10.42 1.99
N ALA A 169 9.15 -9.27 1.44
CA ALA A 169 10.03 -9.19 0.27
C ALA A 169 11.42 -9.81 0.53
N ARG A 170 12.00 -9.63 1.72
CA ARG A 170 13.26 -10.28 2.14
C ARG A 170 13.13 -11.80 2.23
N LEU A 171 12.01 -12.30 2.77
CA LEU A 171 11.76 -13.75 2.82
C LEU A 171 11.65 -14.35 1.40
N ILE A 172 10.95 -13.66 0.50
CA ILE A 172 10.85 -14.08 -0.90
C ILE A 172 12.21 -14.04 -1.59
N GLU A 173 13.02 -13.00 -1.35
CA GLU A 173 14.38 -12.91 -1.89
C GLU A 173 15.28 -14.07 -1.39
N LYS A 174 15.21 -14.37 -0.10
CA LYS A 174 16.05 -15.41 0.53
C LYS A 174 15.67 -16.83 0.10
N TYR A 175 14.37 -17.12 -0.01
CA TYR A 175 13.87 -18.49 -0.19
C TYR A 175 13.29 -18.76 -1.58
N GLY A 176 13.11 -17.74 -2.41
CA GLY A 176 12.64 -17.87 -3.79
C GLY A 176 11.32 -18.64 -3.89
N PRO A 177 11.22 -19.63 -4.79
CA PRO A 177 10.02 -20.48 -4.93
C PRO A 177 9.62 -21.24 -3.65
N HIS A 178 10.55 -21.44 -2.71
CA HIS A 178 10.30 -22.12 -1.43
C HIS A 178 9.91 -21.15 -0.30
N SER A 179 9.58 -19.90 -0.62
CA SER A 179 9.28 -18.86 0.39
C SER A 179 7.93 -19.02 1.09
N VAL A 180 6.98 -19.76 0.51
CA VAL A 180 5.60 -19.83 1.03
C VAL A 180 5.53 -20.26 2.51
N PRO A 181 6.20 -21.34 2.98
CA PRO A 181 6.16 -21.72 4.39
C PRO A 181 6.72 -20.63 5.32
N HIS A 182 7.82 -19.98 4.92
CA HIS A 182 8.46 -18.93 5.71
C HIS A 182 7.62 -17.66 5.82
N VAL A 183 6.96 -17.27 4.72
CA VAL A 183 6.00 -16.16 4.72
C VAL A 183 4.78 -16.50 5.58
N THR A 184 4.27 -17.74 5.48
CA THR A 184 3.13 -18.20 6.28
C THR A 184 3.41 -18.16 7.77
N GLU A 185 4.56 -18.69 8.20
CA GLU A 185 5.00 -18.68 9.59
C GLU A 185 5.13 -17.24 10.13
N TYR A 186 5.79 -16.36 9.37
CA TYR A 186 5.94 -14.96 9.75
C TYR A 186 4.60 -14.25 9.92
N VAL A 187 3.69 -14.39 8.95
CA VAL A 187 2.35 -13.76 9.01
C VAL A 187 1.54 -14.33 10.17
N HIS A 188 1.66 -15.63 10.46
CA HIS A 188 1.00 -16.26 11.61
C HIS A 188 1.48 -15.67 12.93
N HIS A 189 2.79 -15.57 13.14
CA HIS A 189 3.37 -14.95 14.35
C HIS A 189 3.00 -13.47 14.47
N LEU A 190 3.03 -12.72 13.36
CA LEU A 190 2.63 -11.33 13.34
C LEU A 190 1.15 -11.18 13.74
N LYS A 191 0.27 -12.05 13.23
CA LYS A 191 -1.15 -12.01 13.59
C LYS A 191 -1.37 -12.33 15.07
N ILE A 192 -0.69 -13.34 15.63
CA ILE A 192 -0.75 -13.65 17.06
C ILE A 192 -0.29 -12.45 17.91
N ALA A 193 0.79 -11.78 17.52
CA ALA A 193 1.34 -10.65 18.27
C ALA A 193 0.40 -9.43 18.31
N LEU A 194 -0.51 -9.31 17.34
CA LEU A 194 -1.49 -8.22 17.25
C LEU A 194 -2.80 -8.52 17.99
N GLY A 195 -2.98 -9.75 18.49
CA GLY A 195 -4.27 -10.25 19.01
C GLY A 195 -5.31 -10.53 17.94
#